data_AF-A0A536XTR1-F1
#
_entry.id   AF-A0A536XTR1-F1
#
_cell.length_a   1.000
_cell.length_b   1.000
_cell.length_c   1.000
_cell.angle_alpha   90.00
_cell.angle_beta   90.00
_cell.angle_gamma   90.00
#
_symmetry.space_group_name_H-M   'P 1'
#
loop_
_entity.id
_entity.type
_entity.pdbx_description
1 polymer ?
#
loop_
_entity_poly.entity_id
_entity_poly.type
_entity_poly.pdbx_seq_one_letter_code
_entity_poly.pdbx_strand_id
1 'polypeptide(L)'
;MADTVALARAQGARKVLPYAVPRLMGNTTSANLATAFGIQGISYSLVSACATSSHCIGHAGELIQLGKLDRVLAGGADEVRWTTALMFDAMRALSTHYNDRPQAASRPYDAERDGFVLAGGAG
;
A
#
# COMPACT_ATOMS: atom_id res chain seq x y z
N MET A 1 12.03 0.60 -1.86
CA MET A 1 12.68 0.72 -3.19
C MET A 1 13.93 1.62 -3.17
N ALA A 2 13.85 2.82 -2.59
CA ALA A 2 14.98 3.76 -2.54
C ALA A 2 16.27 3.17 -1.93
N ASP A 3 16.15 2.46 -0.80
CA ASP A 3 17.32 1.87 -0.12
C ASP A 3 18.01 0.80 -0.96
N THR A 4 17.24 -0.01 -1.70
CA THR A 4 17.78 -1.06 -2.57
C THR A 4 18.58 -0.45 -3.73
N VAL A 5 18.07 0.62 -4.33
CA VAL A 5 18.76 1.34 -5.40
C VAL A 5 20.00 2.06 -4.86
N ALA A 6 19.91 2.69 -3.69
CA ALA A 6 21.05 3.33 -3.04
C ALA A 6 22.16 2.33 -2.70
N LEU A 7 21.81 1.16 -2.16
CA LEU A 7 22.75 0.07 -1.88
C LEU A 7 23.43 -0.43 -3.16
N ALA A 8 22.66 -0.65 -4.24
CA ALA A 8 23.21 -1.07 -5.51
C ALA A 8 24.18 -0.03 -6.10
N ARG A 9 23.89 1.27 -5.94
CA ARG A 9 24.79 2.36 -6.37
C ARG A 9 26.07 2.41 -5.53
N ALA A 10 25.97 2.26 -4.22
CA ALA A 10 27.11 2.39 -3.31
C ALA A 10 28.03 1.16 -3.31
N GLN A 11 27.47 -0.05 -3.46
CA GLN A 11 28.19 -1.31 -3.23
C GLN A 11 28.05 -2.34 -4.36
N GLY A 12 27.37 -1.98 -5.45
CA GLY A 12 27.16 -2.83 -6.62
C GLY A 12 25.94 -3.76 -6.51
N ALA A 13 25.42 -4.18 -7.67
CA ALA A 13 24.20 -4.98 -7.78
C ALA A 13 24.26 -6.33 -7.03
N ARG A 14 25.45 -6.91 -6.86
CA ARG A 14 25.63 -8.18 -6.11
C ARG A 14 25.26 -8.08 -4.63
N LYS A 15 25.18 -6.87 -4.07
CA LYS A 15 24.78 -6.65 -2.67
C LYS A 15 23.26 -6.55 -2.48
N VAL A 16 22.49 -6.50 -3.57
CA VAL A 16 21.03 -6.52 -3.50
C VAL A 16 20.56 -7.90 -3.03
N LEU A 17 19.67 -7.93 -2.04
CA LEU A 17 19.13 -9.18 -1.50
C LEU A 17 18.29 -9.92 -2.56
N PRO A 18 18.36 -11.26 -2.61
CA PRO A 18 17.58 -12.07 -3.55
C PRO A 18 16.07 -11.93 -3.36
N TYR A 19 15.62 -11.51 -2.16
CA TYR A 19 14.22 -11.29 -1.82
C TYR A 19 13.72 -9.87 -2.12
N ALA A 20 14.54 -9.02 -2.76
CA ALA A 20 14.14 -7.65 -3.10
C ALA A 20 12.94 -7.62 -4.05
N VAL A 21 12.88 -8.53 -5.03
CA VAL A 21 11.80 -8.58 -6.02
C VAL A 21 10.44 -8.88 -5.35
N PRO A 22 10.27 -9.95 -4.54
CA PRO A 22 9.05 -10.19 -3.79
C PRO A 22 8.61 -9.06 -2.87
N ARG A 23 9.53 -8.22 -2.39
CA ARG A 23 9.21 -7.07 -1.53
C ARG A 23 8.75 -5.83 -2.28
N LEU A 24 9.10 -5.71 -3.56
CA LEU A 24 8.91 -4.48 -4.35
C LEU A 24 7.89 -4.63 -5.47
N MET A 25 7.56 -5.87 -5.87
CA MET A 25 6.56 -6.13 -6.89
C MET A 25 5.19 -5.59 -6.49
N GLY A 26 4.42 -5.07 -7.45
CA GLY A 26 3.09 -4.48 -7.19
C GLY A 26 2.07 -5.49 -6.64
N ASN A 27 2.33 -6.79 -6.80
CA ASN A 27 1.55 -7.88 -6.22
C ASN A 27 2.18 -8.49 -4.95
N THR A 28 3.09 -7.77 -4.27
CA THR A 28 3.78 -8.24 -3.06
C THR A 28 2.80 -8.79 -2.02
N THR A 29 1.72 -8.06 -1.75
CA THR A 29 0.73 -8.43 -0.75
C THR A 29 0.04 -9.74 -1.12
N SER A 30 -0.52 -9.85 -2.33
CA SER A 30 -1.22 -11.08 -2.75
C SER A 30 -0.28 -12.28 -2.87
N ALA A 31 0.95 -12.08 -3.36
CA ALA A 31 1.93 -13.16 -3.51
C ALA A 31 2.39 -13.73 -2.15
N ASN A 32 2.69 -12.86 -1.19
CA ASN A 32 3.11 -13.29 0.15
C ASN A 32 1.96 -13.97 0.91
N LEU A 33 0.74 -13.43 0.85
CA LEU A 33 -0.42 -14.04 1.51
C LEU A 33 -0.80 -15.38 0.88
N ALA A 34 -0.79 -15.47 -0.45
CA ALA A 34 -1.08 -16.74 -1.13
C ALA A 34 -0.08 -17.82 -0.77
N THR A 35 1.21 -17.47 -0.69
CA THR A 35 2.26 -18.39 -0.26
C THR A 35 2.11 -18.79 1.21
N ALA A 36 1.87 -17.82 2.10
CA ALA A 36 1.77 -18.06 3.54
C ALA A 36 0.54 -18.90 3.93
N PHE A 37 -0.60 -18.69 3.26
CA PHE A 37 -1.86 -19.39 3.54
C PHE A 37 -2.13 -20.58 2.61
N GLY A 38 -1.20 -20.91 1.71
CA GLY A 38 -1.36 -22.03 0.77
C GLY A 38 -2.55 -21.87 -0.20
N ILE A 39 -2.83 -20.64 -0.63
CA ILE A 39 -3.93 -20.35 -1.55
C ILE A 39 -3.57 -20.88 -2.94
N GLN A 40 -4.36 -21.83 -3.45
CA GLN A 40 -4.18 -22.42 -4.79
C GLN A 40 -5.14 -21.86 -5.85
N GLY A 41 -6.05 -20.97 -5.45
CA GLY A 41 -6.98 -20.30 -6.35
C GLY A 41 -6.36 -19.07 -7.04
N ILE A 42 -7.23 -18.15 -7.45
CA ILE A 42 -6.83 -16.89 -8.10
C ILE A 42 -6.00 -16.02 -7.13
N SER A 43 -4.86 -15.51 -7.61
CA SER A 43 -3.99 -14.60 -6.87
C SER A 43 -3.43 -13.49 -7.76
N TYR A 44 -3.90 -12.27 -7.55
CA TYR A 44 -3.34 -11.04 -8.13
C TYR A 44 -3.68 -9.84 -7.23
N SER A 45 -3.03 -8.72 -7.50
CA SER A 45 -3.31 -7.45 -6.83
C SER A 45 -3.88 -6.45 -7.85
N LEU A 46 -4.95 -5.76 -7.48
CA LEU A 46 -5.44 -4.60 -8.21
C LEU A 46 -4.73 -3.34 -7.67
N VAL A 47 -4.61 -2.31 -8.50
CA VAL A 47 -3.99 -1.04 -8.09
C VAL A 47 -4.81 0.12 -8.64
N SER A 48 -5.30 0.98 -7.75
CA SER A 48 -6.14 2.14 -8.09
C SER A 48 -6.03 3.24 -7.01
N ALA A 49 -4.81 3.50 -6.56
CA ALA A 49 -4.51 4.47 -5.51
C ALA A 49 -5.37 4.22 -4.24
N CYS A 50 -5.98 5.26 -3.67
CA CYS A 50 -6.77 5.18 -2.44
C CYS A 50 -7.98 4.24 -2.53
N ALA A 51 -8.45 3.89 -3.74
CA ALA A 51 -9.60 3.00 -3.93
C ALA A 51 -9.22 1.52 -4.03
N THR A 52 -7.92 1.18 -3.90
CA THR A 52 -7.39 -0.15 -4.20
C THR A 52 -8.08 -1.27 -3.43
N SER A 53 -8.15 -1.18 -2.10
CA SER A 53 -8.78 -2.23 -1.28
C SER A 53 -10.28 -2.33 -1.54
N SER A 54 -10.97 -1.20 -1.76
CA SER A 54 -12.39 -1.19 -2.13
C SER A 54 -12.65 -1.92 -3.45
N HIS A 55 -11.81 -1.68 -4.47
CA HIS A 55 -11.91 -2.42 -5.73
C HIS A 55 -11.57 -3.91 -5.55
N CYS A 56 -10.57 -4.27 -4.73
CA CYS A 56 -10.27 -5.66 -4.41
C CYS A 56 -11.49 -6.38 -3.79
N ILE A 57 -12.14 -5.74 -2.81
CA ILE A 57 -13.31 -6.30 -2.13
C ILE A 57 -14.50 -6.41 -3.10
N GLY A 58 -14.77 -5.36 -3.88
CA GLY A 58 -15.85 -5.38 -4.88
C GLY A 58 -15.65 -6.50 -5.91
N HIS A 59 -14.44 -6.61 -6.44
CA HIS A 59 -14.11 -7.64 -7.42
C HIS A 59 -14.16 -9.06 -6.83
N ALA A 60 -13.74 -9.25 -5.58
CA ALA A 60 -13.92 -10.51 -4.88
C ALA A 60 -15.40 -10.89 -4.75
N GLY A 61 -16.26 -9.91 -4.47
CA GLY A 61 -17.72 -10.06 -4.48
C GLY A 61 -18.23 -10.53 -5.85
N GLU A 62 -17.77 -9.91 -6.94
CA GLU A 62 -18.14 -10.31 -8.30
C GLU A 62 -17.71 -11.75 -8.62
N LEU A 63 -16.50 -12.16 -8.23
CA LEU A 63 -16.02 -13.53 -8.45
C LEU A 63 -16.91 -14.58 -7.77
N ILE A 64 -17.39 -14.27 -6.56
CA ILE A 64 -18.30 -15.15 -5.82
C ILE A 64 -19.70 -15.13 -6.46
N GLN A 65 -20.23 -13.94 -6.78
CA GLN A 65 -21.55 -13.79 -7.42
C GLN A 65 -21.65 -14.52 -8.76
N LEU A 66 -20.56 -14.52 -9.54
CA LEU A 66 -20.47 -15.21 -10.82
C LEU A 66 -20.19 -16.72 -10.68
N GLY A 67 -20.11 -17.25 -9.44
CA GLY A 67 -19.82 -18.67 -9.17
C GLY A 67 -18.42 -19.10 -9.59
N LYS A 68 -17.46 -18.18 -9.73
CA LYS A 68 -16.08 -18.49 -10.14
C LYS A 68 -15.25 -19.01 -8.97
N LEU A 69 -15.53 -18.54 -7.76
CA LEU A 69 -14.86 -18.93 -6.52
C LEU A 69 -15.87 -18.96 -5.37
N ASP A 70 -15.74 -19.92 -4.46
CA ASP A 70 -16.62 -20.00 -3.27
C ASP A 70 -16.14 -19.09 -2.13
N ARG A 71 -14.83 -18.82 -2.07
CA ARG A 71 -14.18 -18.04 -1.01
C ARG A 71 -13.01 -17.26 -1.58
N VAL A 72 -12.87 -16.02 -1.15
CA VAL A 72 -11.80 -15.12 -1.58
C VAL A 72 -11.27 -14.35 -0.38
N LEU A 73 -9.94 -14.27 -0.24
CA LEU A 73 -9.29 -13.32 0.66
C LEU A 73 -9.08 -12.01 -0.10
N ALA A 74 -9.72 -10.93 0.34
CA ALA A 74 -9.68 -9.64 -0.33
C ALA A 74 -9.33 -8.53 0.66
N GLY A 75 -8.59 -7.53 0.20
CA GLY A 75 -8.13 -6.42 1.02
C GLY A 75 -7.00 -5.65 0.35
N GLY A 76 -6.23 -4.92 1.14
CA GLY A 76 -5.03 -4.20 0.73
C GLY A 76 -4.10 -3.92 1.91
N ALA A 77 -2.88 -3.53 1.59
CA ALA A 77 -1.90 -3.09 2.58
C ALA A 77 -1.03 -2.00 1.98
N ASP A 78 -0.62 -1.05 2.82
CA ASP A 78 0.31 0.01 2.44
C ASP A 78 1.33 0.28 3.55
N GLU A 79 2.56 0.61 3.16
CA GLU A 79 3.67 0.90 4.06
C GLU A 79 3.91 2.41 4.09
N VAL A 80 3.94 3.00 5.29
CA VAL A 80 4.35 4.39 5.43
C VAL A 80 5.85 4.50 5.58
N ARG A 81 6.45 5.21 4.63
CA ARG A 81 7.87 5.52 4.57
C ARG A 81 8.05 7.02 4.38
N TRP A 82 9.14 7.56 4.90
CA TRP A 82 9.50 8.97 4.67
C TRP A 82 9.60 9.30 3.16
N THR A 83 10.06 8.35 2.34
CA THR A 83 10.13 8.52 0.88
C THR A 83 8.76 8.69 0.25
N THR A 84 7.75 7.98 0.76
CA THR A 84 6.36 8.09 0.29
C THR A 84 5.72 9.37 0.81
N ALA A 85 5.93 9.69 2.09
CA ALA A 85 5.47 10.93 2.70
C ALA A 85 6.00 12.16 1.96
N LEU A 86 7.28 12.17 1.57
CA LEU A 86 7.89 13.23 0.78
C LEU A 86 7.17 13.48 -0.56
N MET A 87 6.71 12.42 -1.23
CA MET A 87 6.00 12.57 -2.51
C MET A 87 4.65 13.29 -2.32
N PHE A 88 3.93 12.99 -1.24
CA PHE A 88 2.67 13.68 -0.90
C PHE A 88 2.89 15.10 -0.37
N ASP A 89 3.95 15.31 0.41
CA ASP A 89 4.33 16.61 0.94
C ASP A 89 4.75 17.57 -0.19
N ALA A 90 5.50 17.08 -1.18
CA ALA A 90 5.88 17.85 -2.37
C ALA A 90 4.68 18.31 -3.20
N MET A 91 3.56 17.57 -3.16
CA MET A 91 2.29 17.96 -3.78
C MET A 91 1.43 18.84 -2.88
N ARG A 92 1.88 19.15 -1.66
CA ARG A 92 1.15 19.91 -0.63
C ARG A 92 -0.19 19.26 -0.25
N ALA A 93 -0.21 17.92 -0.21
CA ALA A 93 -1.41 17.16 0.13
C ALA A 93 -1.52 16.82 1.63
N LEU A 94 -0.42 16.93 2.38
CA LEU A 94 -0.35 16.62 3.80
C LEU A 94 -0.67 17.84 4.67
N SER A 95 -1.25 17.59 5.86
CA SER A 95 -1.45 18.63 6.88
C SER A 95 -0.11 19.17 7.39
N THR A 96 0.00 20.48 7.55
CA THR A 96 1.24 21.18 7.98
C THR A 96 1.01 22.20 9.10
N HIS A 97 -0.22 22.74 9.26
CA HIS A 97 -0.54 23.77 10.24
C HIS A 97 -0.70 23.24 11.68
N TYR A 98 -0.76 21.92 11.86
CA TYR A 98 -1.07 21.27 13.14
C TYR A 98 0.08 20.40 13.68
N ASN A 99 1.32 20.67 13.26
CA ASN A 99 2.50 19.91 13.68
C ASN A 99 2.76 19.94 15.20
N ASP A 100 2.33 21.01 15.88
CA ASP A 100 2.39 21.19 17.33
C ASP A 100 1.30 20.40 18.08
N ARG A 101 0.21 20.02 17.39
CA ARG A 101 -0.95 19.28 17.92
C ARG A 101 -1.40 18.17 16.96
N PRO A 102 -0.56 17.13 16.74
CA PRO A 102 -0.76 16.15 15.67
C PRO A 102 -2.07 15.35 15.77
N GLN A 103 -2.58 15.12 16.98
CA GLN A 103 -3.85 14.41 17.19
C GLN A 103 -5.07 15.16 16.66
N ALA A 104 -4.94 16.46 16.42
CA ALA A 104 -5.98 17.27 15.83
C ALA A 104 -5.82 17.45 14.31
N ALA A 105 -4.75 16.97 13.69
CA ALA A 105 -4.42 17.29 12.29
C ALA A 105 -5.38 16.65 11.28
N SER A 106 -5.81 15.40 11.49
CA SER A 106 -6.79 14.74 10.64
C SER A 106 -8.21 15.18 11.02
N ARG A 107 -8.78 16.09 10.22
CA ARG A 107 -10.09 16.70 10.48
C ARG A 107 -10.97 16.80 9.22
N PRO A 108 -11.48 15.68 8.71
CA PRO A 108 -12.35 15.68 7.53
C PRO A 108 -13.55 16.61 7.74
N TYR A 109 -13.93 17.34 6.68
CA TYR A 109 -15.07 18.29 6.67
C TYR A 109 -14.93 19.54 7.54
N ASP A 110 -13.89 19.65 8.37
CA ASP A 110 -13.62 20.86 9.16
C ASP A 110 -13.26 22.05 8.26
N ALA A 111 -13.67 23.26 8.66
CA ALA A 111 -13.43 24.49 7.90
C ALA A 111 -11.94 24.86 7.83
N GLU A 112 -11.17 24.52 8.86
CA GLU A 112 -9.73 24.80 8.97
C GLU A 112 -8.86 23.59 8.59
N ARG A 113 -9.42 22.58 7.91
CA ARG A 113 -8.64 21.45 7.38
C ARG A 113 -7.62 21.93 6.33
N ASP A 114 -6.42 21.38 6.37
CA ASP A 114 -5.30 21.81 5.52
C ASP A 114 -4.62 20.68 4.74
N GLY A 115 -5.11 19.45 4.86
CA GLY A 115 -4.55 18.27 4.20
C GLY A 115 -4.94 16.98 4.91
N PHE A 116 -4.48 15.84 4.41
CA PHE A 116 -4.66 14.56 5.11
C PHE A 116 -3.42 14.21 5.94
N VAL A 117 -3.57 13.27 6.88
CA VAL A 117 -2.46 12.69 7.64
C VAL A 117 -2.19 11.30 7.08
N LEU A 118 -0.98 11.09 6.55
CA LEU A 118 -0.60 9.81 5.94
C LEU A 118 -0.49 8.71 7.01
N ALA A 119 -1.10 7.56 6.74
CA ALA A 119 -1.09 6.39 7.61
C ALA A 119 -0.85 5.11 6.79
N GLY A 120 -0.35 4.08 7.47
CA GLY A 120 -0.04 2.77 6.89
C GLY A 120 -0.71 1.67 7.68
N GLY A 121 -0.93 0.53 7.05
CA GLY A 121 -1.67 -0.57 7.64
C GLY A 121 -2.13 -1.60 6.61
N ALA A 122 -2.98 -2.51 7.05
CA ALA A 122 -3.58 -3.53 6.21
C ALA A 122 -5.02 -3.81 6.66
N GLY A 123 -5.87 -4.23 5.72
CA GLY A 123 -7.28 -4.55 5.95
C GLY A 123 -7.95 -5.16 4.74
#